data_AF-A0A1V5WUJ1-F1
#
_entry.id   AF-A0A1V5WUJ1-F1
#
_cell.length_a   1.000
_cell.length_b   1.000
_cell.length_c   1.000
_cell.angle_alpha   90.00
_cell.angle_beta   90.00
_cell.angle_gamma   90.00
#
_symmetry.space_group_name_H-M   'P 1'
#
loop_
_entity.id
_entity.type
_entity.pdbx_description
1 polymer ?
#
loop_
_entity_poly.entity_id
_entity_poly.type
_entity_poly.pdbx_seq_one_letter_code
_entity_poly.pdbx_strand_id
1 'polypeptide(L)'
;MEIKGRECEEVKIGEDKLYFLSSFKGKEYRKIMEIQFGEDTKMSAKGEVEFNAGRLIARVPDLFPVFCLDIVKGEEHVAPSVEYLDNLEVEHYVKIQGILTDKMAEVANSKKA
;
A
#
# COMPACT_ATOMS: atom_id res chain seq x y z
N MET A 1 1.95 -5.30 15.77
CA MET A 1 1.23 -6.57 16.07
C MET A 1 1.60 -7.61 15.02
N GLU A 2 1.70 -8.90 15.34
CA GLU A 2 1.96 -9.92 14.33
C GLU A 2 0.65 -10.51 13.77
N ILE A 3 0.43 -10.40 12.45
CA ILE A 3 -0.71 -11.00 11.75
C ILE A 3 -0.16 -11.97 10.69
N LYS A 4 -0.53 -13.26 10.81
CA LYS A 4 -0.10 -14.31 9.88
C LYS A 4 1.43 -14.37 9.66
N GLY A 5 2.23 -14.19 10.72
CA GLY A 5 3.71 -14.24 10.63
C GLY A 5 4.35 -12.98 10.05
N ARG A 6 3.68 -11.83 10.18
CA ARG A 6 4.12 -10.52 9.66
C ARG A 6 3.84 -9.41 10.66
N GLU A 7 4.77 -8.48 10.81
CA GLU A 7 4.53 -7.31 11.66
C GLU A 7 3.67 -6.30 10.93
N CYS A 8 2.62 -5.85 11.62
CA CYS A 8 1.68 -4.85 11.16
C CYS A 8 1.55 -3.70 12.17
N GLU A 9 1.32 -2.52 11.63
CA GLU A 9 0.97 -1.27 12.29
C GLU A 9 -0.56 -1.09 12.25
N GLU A 10 -1.16 -0.79 13.40
CA GLU A 10 -2.58 -0.48 13.51
C GLU A 10 -2.81 1.01 13.23
N VAL A 11 -3.75 1.31 12.33
CA VAL A 11 -4.17 2.68 12.02
C VAL A 11 -5.68 2.75 12.11
N LYS A 12 -6.18 3.68 12.94
CA LYS A 12 -7.61 3.96 13.05
C LYS A 12 -8.05 4.96 11.98
N ILE A 13 -9.08 4.60 11.23
CA ILE A 13 -9.69 5.44 10.19
C ILE A 13 -11.20 5.40 10.38
N GLY A 14 -11.78 6.51 10.83
CA GLY A 14 -13.16 6.53 11.31
C GLY A 14 -13.36 5.56 12.47
N GLU A 15 -14.32 4.65 12.30
CA GLU A 15 -14.62 3.56 13.25
C GLU A 15 -13.81 2.29 12.97
N ASP A 16 -13.20 2.19 11.79
CA ASP A 16 -12.49 1.00 11.32
C ASP A 16 -11.04 0.99 11.83
N LYS A 17 -10.53 -0.20 12.12
CA LYS A 17 -9.10 -0.43 12.36
C LYS A 17 -8.48 -1.12 11.16
N LEU A 18 -7.44 -0.51 10.61
CA LEU A 18 -6.69 -1.05 9.49
C LEU A 18 -5.31 -1.49 9.97
N TYR A 19 -4.86 -2.66 9.55
CA TYR A 19 -3.53 -3.16 9.85
C TYR A 19 -2.67 -3.17 8.59
N PHE A 20 -1.60 -2.38 8.57
CA PHE A 20 -0.67 -2.28 7.44
C PHE A 20 0.64 -2.98 7.79
N LEU A 21 1.27 -3.68 6.83
CA LEU A 21 2.62 -4.20 7.07
C LEU A 21 3.60 -3.10 7.51
N SER A 22 4.35 -3.37 8.57
CA SER A 22 5.46 -2.56 9.06
C SER A 22 6.81 -3.11 8.60
N SER A 23 6.89 -4.41 8.26
CA SER A 23 8.07 -5.03 7.65
C SER A 23 7.72 -5.80 6.38
N PHE A 24 8.51 -5.56 5.33
CA PHE A 24 8.32 -6.15 4.01
C PHE A 24 9.32 -7.29 3.78
N LYS A 25 8.85 -8.46 3.33
CA LYS A 25 9.74 -9.53 2.86
C LYS A 25 10.00 -9.34 1.36
N GLY A 26 10.96 -10.10 0.82
CA GLY A 26 11.39 -9.94 -0.58
C GLY A 26 10.28 -10.15 -1.62
N LYS A 27 9.23 -10.91 -1.30
CA LYS A 27 8.07 -11.09 -2.18
C LYS A 27 7.25 -9.80 -2.30
N GLU A 28 7.04 -9.09 -1.20
CA GLU A 28 6.33 -7.82 -1.15
C GLU A 28 7.14 -6.73 -1.85
N TYR A 29 8.45 -6.67 -1.58
CA TYR A 29 9.37 -5.79 -2.29
C TYR A 29 9.25 -5.98 -3.81
N ARG A 30 9.33 -7.22 -4.31
CA ARG A 30 9.22 -7.51 -5.74
C ARG A 30 7.90 -7.03 -6.34
N LYS A 31 6.77 -7.27 -5.66
CA LYS A 31 5.46 -6.83 -6.13
C LYS A 31 5.32 -5.31 -6.15
N ILE A 32 5.80 -4.64 -5.11
CA ILE A 32 5.85 -3.16 -5.04
C ILE A 32 6.66 -2.63 -6.22
N MET A 33 7.83 -3.23 -6.47
CA MET A 33 8.67 -2.88 -7.61
C MET A 33 8.00 -3.21 -8.95
N GLU A 34 7.26 -4.31 -9.10
CA GLU A 34 6.51 -4.62 -10.33
C GLU A 34 5.39 -3.61 -10.59
N ILE A 35 4.73 -3.11 -9.55
CA ILE A 35 3.70 -2.07 -9.67
C ILE A 35 4.34 -0.71 -9.99
N GLN A 36 5.46 -0.40 -9.36
CA GLN A 36 6.19 0.85 -9.51
C GLN A 36 6.98 0.93 -10.83
N PHE A 37 7.54 -0.19 -11.28
CA PHE A 37 8.40 -0.34 -12.45
C PHE A 37 7.76 -1.20 -13.57
N GLY A 38 6.43 -1.40 -13.53
CA GLY A 38 5.70 -2.16 -14.54
C GLY A 38 5.74 -1.52 -15.94
N GLU A 39 5.05 -2.12 -16.91
CA GLU A 39 5.20 -1.93 -18.38
C GLU A 39 5.26 -0.49 -18.95
N ASP A 40 4.94 0.56 -18.18
CA ASP A 40 4.98 1.97 -18.63
C ASP A 40 6.08 2.80 -17.95
N THR A 41 7.10 2.15 -17.38
CA THR A 41 8.21 2.87 -16.75
C THR A 41 9.05 3.54 -17.82
N LYS A 42 8.88 4.86 -17.96
CA LYS A 42 9.76 5.65 -18.82
C LYS A 42 11.11 5.77 -18.12
N MET A 43 12.12 5.13 -18.69
CA MET A 43 13.49 5.52 -18.41
C MET A 43 13.70 6.90 -19.03
N SER A 44 14.07 7.88 -18.21
CA SER A 44 14.53 9.17 -18.71
C SER A 44 15.74 8.96 -19.61
N ALA A 45 16.05 9.94 -20.47
CA ALA A 45 17.21 9.89 -21.36
C ALA A 45 18.56 9.71 -20.65
N LYS A 46 18.60 9.86 -19.31
CA LYS A 46 19.78 9.67 -18.46
C LYS A 46 19.83 8.30 -17.76
N GLY A 47 18.87 7.40 -18.04
CA GLY A 47 18.76 6.10 -17.38
C GLY A 47 18.16 6.15 -15.97
N GLU A 48 17.66 7.32 -15.55
CA GLU A 48 16.91 7.45 -14.29
C GLU A 48 15.48 6.99 -14.52
N VAL A 49 14.94 6.21 -13.59
CA VAL A 49 13.55 5.78 -13.63
C VAL A 49 12.65 6.93 -13.19
N GLU A 50 11.77 7.40 -14.08
CA GLU A 50 10.74 8.35 -13.71
C GLU A 50 9.63 7.64 -12.92
N PHE A 51 9.52 7.98 -11.64
CA PHE A 51 8.45 7.52 -10.78
C PHE A 51 7.13 8.18 -11.17
N ASN A 52 6.14 7.39 -11.60
CA ASN A 52 4.79 7.88 -11.88
C ASN A 52 3.87 7.73 -10.66
N ALA A 53 3.91 8.74 -9.78
CA ALA A 53 3.06 8.81 -8.59
C ALA A 53 1.55 8.71 -8.92
N GLY A 54 1.11 9.27 -10.05
CA GLY A 54 -0.30 9.24 -10.47
C GLY A 54 -0.80 7.82 -10.80
N ARG A 55 0.06 6.95 -11.32
CA ARG A 55 -0.29 5.55 -11.61
C ARG A 55 -0.35 4.70 -10.34
N LEU A 56 0.49 5.00 -9.36
CA LEU A 56 0.46 4.41 -8.02
C LEU A 56 -0.90 4.65 -7.36
N ILE A 57 -1.38 5.89 -7.45
CA ILE A 57 -2.66 6.34 -6.93
C ILE A 57 -3.83 5.60 -7.60
N ALA A 58 -3.78 5.45 -8.93
CA ALA A 58 -4.81 4.73 -9.68
C ALA A 58 -4.85 3.21 -9.38
N ARG A 59 -3.77 2.64 -8.82
CA ARG A 59 -3.65 1.22 -8.45
C ARG A 59 -3.68 0.97 -6.95
N VAL A 60 -4.16 1.93 -6.16
CA VAL A 60 -4.33 1.78 -4.71
C VAL A 60 -5.01 0.46 -4.32
N PRO A 61 -6.11 0.02 -4.96
CA PRO A 61 -6.72 -1.28 -4.64
C PRO A 61 -5.77 -2.49 -4.79
N ASP A 62 -4.89 -2.47 -5.79
CA ASP A 62 -3.94 -3.56 -6.06
C ASP A 62 -2.85 -3.68 -4.98
N LEU A 63 -2.65 -2.61 -4.19
CA LEU A 63 -1.67 -2.56 -3.12
C LEU A 63 -2.16 -3.23 -1.84
N PHE A 64 -3.46 -3.26 -1.59
CA PHE A 64 -4.02 -3.80 -0.35
C PHE A 64 -3.62 -5.26 -0.05
N PRO A 65 -3.63 -6.19 -1.02
CA PRO A 65 -3.12 -7.54 -0.82
C PRO A 65 -1.61 -7.60 -0.54
N VAL A 66 -0.86 -6.61 -1.03
CA VAL A 66 0.60 -6.53 -0.88
C VAL A 66 0.97 -6.03 0.52
N PHE A 67 0.23 -5.07 1.04
CA PHE A 67 0.37 -4.55 2.40
C PHE A 67 -0.36 -5.38 3.45
N CYS A 68 -0.87 -6.56 3.07
CA CYS A 68 -1.66 -7.48 3.92
C CYS A 68 -2.68 -6.74 4.77
N LEU A 69 -3.41 -5.84 4.12
CA LEU A 69 -4.33 -4.95 4.81
C LEU A 69 -5.47 -5.79 5.39
N ASP A 70 -5.58 -5.79 6.72
CA ASP A 70 -6.70 -6.41 7.43
C ASP A 70 -7.56 -5.28 8.00
N ILE A 71 -8.88 -5.41 7.86
CA ILE A 71 -9.83 -4.39 8.29
C ILE A 71 -10.68 -5.00 9.38
N VAL A 72 -10.73 -4.37 10.55
CA VAL A 72 -11.62 -4.77 11.64
C VAL A 72 -12.72 -3.73 11.78
N LYS A 73 -13.96 -4.17 11.53
CA LYS A 73 -15.19 -3.40 11.73
C LYS A 73 -15.89 -3.91 12.99
N GLY A 74 -15.80 -3.16 14.09
CA GLY A 74 -16.25 -3.64 15.39
C GLY A 74 -15.42 -4.85 15.85
N GLU A 75 -15.99 -6.06 15.75
CA GLU A 75 -15.33 -7.34 16.08
C GLU A 75 -15.06 -8.23 14.84
N GLU A 76 -15.53 -7.85 13.65
CA GLU A 76 -15.40 -8.67 12.45
C GLU A 76 -14.19 -8.29 11.59
N HIS A 77 -13.46 -9.30 11.11
CA HIS A 77 -12.38 -9.15 10.15
C HIS A 77 -12.95 -9.17 8.72
N VAL A 78 -12.72 -8.09 7.97
CA VAL A 78 -13.19 -7.90 6.61
C VAL A 78 -11.98 -7.88 5.67
N ALA A 79 -12.05 -8.66 4.60
CA ALA A 79 -11.05 -8.61 3.56
C ALA A 79 -11.16 -7.27 2.80
N PRO A 80 -10.04 -6.62 2.49
CA PRO A 80 -10.08 -5.42 1.68
C PRO A 80 -10.55 -5.73 0.25
N SER A 81 -11.47 -4.91 -0.25
CA SER A 81 -12.03 -5.01 -1.59
C SER A 81 -12.16 -3.61 -2.23
N VAL A 82 -12.35 -3.58 -3.56
CA VAL A 82 -12.67 -2.32 -4.28
C VAL A 82 -13.97 -1.73 -3.75
N GLU A 83 -14.98 -2.57 -3.48
CA GLU A 83 -16.26 -2.14 -2.92
C GLU A 83 -16.11 -1.51 -1.53
N TYR A 84 -15.20 -2.02 -0.68
CA TYR A 84 -14.90 -1.37 0.59
C TYR A 84 -14.36 0.06 0.37
N LEU A 85 -13.44 0.23 -0.58
CA LEU A 85 -12.83 1.53 -0.91
C LEU A 85 -13.84 2.53 -1.47
N ASP A 86 -14.71 2.09 -2.38
CA ASP A 86 -15.71 2.94 -3.03
C ASP A 86 -16.75 3.47 -2.03
N ASN A 87 -16.94 2.76 -0.91
CA ASN A 87 -17.87 3.14 0.15
C ASN A 87 -17.21 3.91 1.31
N LEU A 88 -15.90 4.21 1.23
CA LEU A 88 -15.26 5.06 2.21
C LEU A 88 -15.61 6.53 2.01
N GLU A 89 -15.74 7.26 3.12
CA GLU A 89 -15.69 8.72 3.09
C GLU A 89 -14.38 9.19 2.42
N VAL A 90 -14.46 10.27 1.64
CA VAL A 90 -13.33 10.77 0.84
C VAL A 90 -12.10 11.03 1.72
N GLU A 91 -12.28 11.59 2.91
CA GLU A 91 -11.19 11.85 3.86
C GLU A 91 -10.48 10.57 4.32
N HIS A 92 -11.23 9.48 4.51
CA HIS A 92 -10.70 8.18 4.89
C HIS A 92 -9.93 7.53 3.74
N TYR A 93 -10.49 7.62 2.51
CA TYR A 93 -9.83 7.13 1.31
C TYR A 93 -8.48 7.83 1.09
N VAL A 94 -8.45 9.17 1.16
CA VAL A 94 -7.23 9.97 0.98
C VAL A 94 -6.18 9.63 2.04
N LYS A 95 -6.59 9.40 3.28
CA LYS A 95 -5.68 8.98 4.37
C LYS A 95 -5.04 7.63 4.08
N ILE A 96 -5.80 6.63 3.62
CA ILE A 96 -5.26 5.32 3.25
C ILE A 96 -4.28 5.44 2.07
N GLN A 97 -4.67 6.22 1.05
CA GLN A 97 -3.83 6.49 -0.10
C GLN A 97 -2.49 7.10 0.30
N GLY A 98 -2.48 8.07 1.23
CA GLY A 98 -1.25 8.67 1.76
C GLY A 98 -0.33 7.63 2.40
N ILE A 99 -0.87 6.82 3.33
CA ILE A 99 -0.10 5.77 4.03
C ILE A 99 0.52 4.77 3.05
N LEU A 100 -0.25 4.31 2.06
CA LEU A 100 0.23 3.36 1.06
C LEU A 100 1.32 3.98 0.19
N THR A 101 1.15 5.23 -0.21
CA THR A 101 2.14 5.98 -1.01
C THR A 101 3.45 6.12 -0.25
N ASP A 102 3.39 6.49 1.04
CA ASP A 102 4.56 6.66 1.89
C ASP A 102 5.30 5.33 2.10
N LYS A 103 4.59 4.25 2.44
CA LYS A 103 5.20 2.93 2.61
C LYS A 103 5.84 2.41 1.31
N MET A 104 5.24 2.68 0.15
CA MET A 104 5.88 2.34 -1.13
C MET A 104 7.15 3.15 -1.36
N ALA A 105 7.15 4.45 -1.02
CA ALA A 105 8.33 5.29 -1.14
C ALA A 105 9.45 4.81 -0.20
N GLU A 106 9.14 4.37 1.02
CA GLU A 106 10.10 3.76 1.95
C GLU A 106 10.75 2.51 1.34
N VAL A 107 9.92 1.59 0.81
CA VAL A 107 10.39 0.35 0.19
C VAL A 107 11.29 0.64 -1.02
N ALA A 108 10.90 1.59 -1.88
CA ALA A 108 11.68 1.98 -3.05
C ALA A 108 13.03 2.62 -2.69
N ASN A 109 13.08 3.38 -1.60
CA ASN A 109 14.27 4.09 -1.13
C ASN A 109 15.11 3.30 -0.12
N SER A 110 14.72 2.06 0.21
CA SER A 110 15.45 1.18 1.13
C SER A 110 16.89 0.86 0.70
N LYS A 111 17.29 1.21 -0.54
CA LYS A 111 18.68 1.19 -1.01
C LYS A 111 19.64 2.19 -0.32
N LYS A 112 19.15 3.07 0.57
CA LYS A 112 19.97 4.07 1.26
C LYS A 112 20.33 3.76 2.72
N ALA A 113 19.94 2.60 3.25
CA ALA A 113 20.28 2.18 4.62
C ALA A 113 21.39 1.13 4.63
#